data_AF-A0A1V3SZG0-F1
#
_entry.id   AF-A0A1V3SZG0-F1
#
_cell.length_a   1.000
_cell.length_b   1.000
_cell.length_c   1.000
_cell.angle_alpha   90.00
_cell.angle_beta   90.00
_cell.angle_gamma   90.00
#
_symmetry.space_group_name_H-M   'P 1'
#
loop_
_entity.id
_entity.type
_entity.pdbx_description
1 polymer ?
#
loop_
_entity_poly.entity_id
_entity_poly.type
_entity_poly.pdbx_seq_one_letter_code
_entity_poly.pdbx_strand_id
1 'polypeptide(L)'
;MRKEREKEIRHKMENNPSLMEKDPLLKELGLLRGLLRMMHNDVALEETLGQALRLSRDILPFDCAFIYFLDGEGHDLVLRATSNIYPHAVGQVVLRMGEGVTGWVAREMSPVIISEKAWMDPRFKMFQIFEEEQYEAFLSVPLVVKDILLGVVNFQFRKAYVPSDEDLELVTLLTQELSLVIHHLLLFEDARKKARQIEALSQVSQSIASNRYLEEILHLIVTVTAEMTNSNLCSIMIHDPEEGLVIRATQTLSQEYRNKPPIKIGESISGIVFRDATPIQVEDVQKDPRYSFKDLARKENLVSLLSVPMMIKSRAIGVINVYTSQPHLFSQDEIKVLQSVANQAAIAWENTGLLQRNLEMEEALESRKKIDRAKAILMKANRISEDEAYRLLQKKSMNIRKSMKEIAEAILLAHDMKIDS
;
A
#
# COMPACT_ATOMS: atom_id res chain seq x y z
N MET A 1 23.06 -34.39 27.21
CA MET A 1 23.46 -33.97 25.84
C MET A 1 23.66 -32.45 25.74
N ARG A 2 22.68 -31.61 25.38
CA ARG A 2 22.88 -30.15 25.13
C ARG A 2 23.39 -29.36 26.36
N LYS A 3 22.81 -29.60 27.54
CA LYS A 3 23.20 -28.95 28.82
C LYS A 3 24.54 -29.41 29.40
N GLU A 4 24.97 -30.64 29.12
CA GLU A 4 26.28 -31.14 29.56
C GLU A 4 27.40 -30.57 28.69
N ARG A 5 27.13 -30.43 27.38
CA ARG A 5 28.03 -29.79 26.43
C ARG A 5 28.19 -28.28 26.71
N GLU A 6 27.12 -27.59 27.11
CA GLU A 6 27.19 -26.19 27.58
C GLU A 6 28.09 -25.99 28.82
N LYS A 7 28.08 -26.93 29.76
CA LYS A 7 28.98 -26.89 30.94
C LYS A 7 30.43 -27.15 30.55
N GLU A 8 30.66 -28.08 29.62
CA GLU A 8 31.98 -28.41 29.10
C GLU A 8 32.59 -27.22 28.33
N ILE A 9 31.77 -26.48 27.58
CA ILE A 9 32.16 -25.24 26.88
C ILE A 9 32.52 -24.14 27.88
N ARG A 10 31.72 -23.95 28.95
CA ARG A 10 32.02 -22.94 29.98
C ARG A 10 33.36 -23.18 30.67
N HIS A 11 33.75 -24.44 30.84
CA HIS A 11 35.06 -24.83 31.38
C HIS A 11 36.22 -24.64 30.36
N LYS A 12 35.95 -24.82 29.06
CA LYS A 12 36.92 -24.51 27.98
C LYS A 12 37.11 -23.00 27.78
N MET A 13 36.07 -22.18 28.02
CA MET A 13 36.10 -20.71 27.94
C MET A 13 37.10 -20.06 28.91
N GLU A 14 37.38 -20.67 30.06
CA GLU A 14 38.29 -20.10 31.07
C GLU A 14 39.78 -20.39 30.78
N ASN A 15 40.09 -21.41 29.98
CA ASN A 15 41.45 -21.97 29.92
C ASN A 15 42.20 -21.74 28.58
N ASN A 16 41.53 -21.36 27.48
CA ASN A 16 42.25 -21.07 26.23
C ASN A 16 41.46 -20.21 25.21
N PRO A 17 41.65 -18.87 25.18
CA PRO A 17 40.90 -17.96 24.31
C PRO A 17 41.10 -18.18 22.81
N SER A 18 42.24 -18.74 22.38
CA SER A 18 42.54 -18.97 20.95
C SER A 18 41.86 -20.21 20.35
N LEU A 19 41.34 -21.12 21.20
CA LEU A 19 40.46 -22.22 20.78
C LEU A 19 39.04 -21.71 20.46
N MET A 20 38.67 -20.48 20.85
CA MET A 20 37.34 -19.89 20.63
C MET A 20 37.04 -19.53 19.17
N GLU A 21 38.02 -19.10 18.38
CA GLU A 21 37.79 -18.69 16.98
C GLU A 21 37.47 -19.86 16.05
N LYS A 22 37.73 -21.10 16.50
CA LYS A 22 37.56 -22.32 15.72
C LYS A 22 36.37 -23.17 16.15
N ASP A 23 35.63 -22.80 17.20
CA ASP A 23 34.47 -23.58 17.64
C ASP A 23 33.23 -23.26 16.77
N PRO A 24 32.71 -24.23 15.99
CA PRO A 24 31.54 -24.03 15.12
C PRO A 24 30.31 -23.49 15.87
N LEU A 25 30.13 -23.90 17.13
CA LEU A 25 28.97 -23.51 17.94
C LEU A 25 29.04 -22.04 18.40
N LEU A 26 30.24 -21.51 18.64
CA LEU A 26 30.42 -20.10 18.99
C LEU A 26 30.21 -19.20 17.76
N LYS A 27 30.64 -19.67 16.59
CA LYS A 27 30.35 -19.02 15.30
C LYS A 27 28.85 -18.98 15.02
N GLU A 28 28.16 -20.11 15.22
CA GLU A 28 26.69 -20.22 15.14
C GLU A 28 25.98 -19.21 16.06
N LEU A 29 26.32 -19.20 17.34
CA LEU A 29 25.74 -18.30 18.34
C LEU A 29 26.02 -16.82 18.03
N GLY A 30 27.20 -16.51 17.47
CA GLY A 30 27.58 -15.17 17.01
C GLY A 30 26.72 -14.70 15.84
N LEU A 31 26.57 -15.56 14.82
CA LEU A 31 25.70 -15.33 13.67
C LEU A 31 24.24 -15.12 14.11
N LEU A 32 23.69 -16.04 14.89
CA LEU A 32 22.31 -16.00 15.35
C LEU A 32 22.04 -14.71 16.16
N ARG A 33 22.95 -14.32 17.05
CA ARG A 33 22.84 -13.04 17.78
C ARG A 33 22.94 -11.82 16.88
N GLY A 34 23.82 -11.85 15.87
CA GLY A 34 23.96 -10.79 14.88
C GLY A 34 22.66 -10.61 14.10
N LEU A 35 22.13 -11.70 13.55
CA LEU A 35 20.87 -11.71 12.80
C LEU A 35 19.67 -11.31 13.66
N LEU A 36 19.59 -11.76 14.92
CA LEU A 36 18.52 -11.37 15.85
C LEU A 36 18.50 -9.86 16.17
N ARG A 37 19.68 -9.21 16.25
CA ARG A 37 19.74 -7.75 16.46
C ARG A 37 19.23 -6.98 15.25
N MET A 38 19.45 -7.51 14.05
CA MET A 38 19.05 -6.86 12.81
C MET A 38 17.53 -6.80 12.65
N MET A 39 16.80 -7.81 13.13
CA MET A 39 15.32 -7.82 13.10
C MET A 39 14.65 -6.74 13.96
N HIS A 40 15.37 -6.12 14.90
CA HIS A 40 14.82 -5.08 15.79
C HIS A 40 15.08 -3.66 15.29
N ASN A 41 15.93 -3.49 14.28
CA ASN A 41 16.23 -2.19 13.70
C ASN A 41 15.36 -1.97 12.47
N ASP A 42 14.86 -0.75 12.29
CA ASP A 42 13.96 -0.35 11.19
C ASP A 42 14.75 -0.17 9.86
N VAL A 43 15.59 -1.16 9.54
CA VAL A 43 16.53 -1.17 8.41
C VAL A 43 15.89 -1.89 7.22
N ALA A 44 16.18 -1.43 6.00
CA ALA A 44 15.66 -2.05 4.78
C ALA A 44 16.05 -3.53 4.66
N LEU A 45 15.18 -4.33 4.05
CA LEU A 45 15.38 -5.77 3.84
C LEU A 45 16.73 -6.06 3.17
N GLU A 46 17.04 -5.37 2.07
CA GLU A 46 18.26 -5.57 1.28
C GLU A 46 19.54 -5.31 2.10
N GLU A 47 19.52 -4.28 2.96
CA GLU A 47 20.64 -3.95 3.83
C GLU A 47 20.82 -5.03 4.92
N THR A 48 19.70 -5.52 5.46
CA THR A 48 19.67 -6.63 6.42
C THR A 48 20.24 -7.90 5.79
N LEU A 49 19.84 -8.25 4.57
CA LEU A 49 20.39 -9.41 3.85
C LEU A 49 21.89 -9.25 3.55
N GLY A 50 22.31 -8.05 3.16
CA GLY A 50 23.72 -7.74 2.97
C GLY A 50 24.53 -7.95 4.25
N GLN A 51 24.05 -7.48 5.40
CA GLN A 51 24.67 -7.73 6.71
C GLN A 51 24.73 -9.22 7.05
N ALA A 52 23.67 -9.98 6.74
CA ALA A 52 23.62 -11.42 6.98
C ALA A 52 24.70 -12.18 6.19
N LEU A 53 24.89 -11.82 4.91
CA LEU A 53 25.98 -12.35 4.10
C LEU A 53 27.35 -11.95 4.65
N ARG A 54 27.52 -10.71 5.15
CA ARG A 54 28.79 -10.28 5.75
C ARG A 54 29.18 -11.13 6.95
N LEU A 55 28.24 -11.40 7.86
CA LEU A 55 28.47 -12.26 9.02
C LEU A 55 28.77 -13.71 8.62
N SER A 56 28.21 -14.17 7.50
CA SER A 56 28.46 -15.53 6.99
C SER A 56 29.91 -15.76 6.55
N ARG A 57 30.68 -14.70 6.25
CA ARG A 57 32.11 -14.80 5.89
C ARG A 57 33.01 -15.26 7.04
N ASP A 58 32.59 -15.05 8.28
CA ASP A 58 33.35 -15.51 9.46
C ASP A 58 33.25 -17.04 9.62
N ILE A 59 32.32 -17.65 8.89
CA ILE A 59 31.95 -19.06 8.96
C ILE A 59 32.44 -19.82 7.73
N LEU A 60 32.20 -19.29 6.53
CA LEU A 60 32.60 -19.91 5.26
C LEU A 60 33.50 -18.94 4.46
N PRO A 61 34.67 -19.36 3.96
CA PRO A 61 35.65 -18.48 3.32
C PRO A 61 35.33 -18.21 1.85
N PHE A 62 34.13 -17.69 1.56
CA PHE A 62 33.73 -17.31 0.20
C PHE A 62 34.19 -15.89 -0.17
N ASP A 63 34.42 -15.65 -1.46
CA ASP A 63 34.83 -14.34 -1.99
C ASP A 63 33.62 -13.47 -2.35
N CYS A 64 32.56 -14.09 -2.88
CA CYS A 64 31.32 -13.42 -3.28
C CYS A 64 30.11 -14.27 -2.92
N ALA A 65 29.03 -13.65 -2.44
CA ALA A 65 27.77 -14.33 -2.24
C ALA A 65 26.58 -13.51 -2.72
N PHE A 66 25.58 -14.21 -3.23
CA PHE A 66 24.35 -13.68 -3.78
C PHE A 66 23.13 -14.37 -3.17
N ILE A 67 22.11 -13.59 -2.80
CA ILE A 67 20.82 -14.12 -2.37
C ILE A 67 19.77 -13.77 -3.41
N TYR A 68 19.11 -14.80 -3.93
CA TYR A 68 17.98 -14.69 -4.85
C TYR A 68 16.70 -15.05 -4.11
N PHE A 69 15.63 -14.29 -4.30
CA PHE A 69 14.30 -14.64 -3.81
C PHE A 69 13.35 -14.95 -4.94
N LEU A 70 12.43 -15.87 -4.67
CA LEU A 70 11.26 -16.05 -5.52
C LEU A 70 10.44 -14.77 -5.55
N ASP A 71 9.99 -14.39 -6.74
CA ASP A 71 9.01 -13.34 -6.93
C ASP A 71 7.64 -13.76 -6.37
N GLY A 72 6.69 -12.81 -6.32
CA GLY A 72 5.36 -13.07 -5.72
C GLY A 72 4.53 -14.13 -6.46
N GLU A 73 4.84 -14.39 -7.73
CA GLU A 73 4.19 -15.43 -8.54
C GLU A 73 4.89 -16.80 -8.43
N GLY A 74 6.11 -16.85 -7.87
CA GLY A 74 6.86 -18.08 -7.63
C GLY A 74 7.53 -18.66 -8.89
N HIS A 75 7.75 -17.84 -9.92
CA HIS A 75 8.30 -18.28 -11.20
C HIS A 75 9.75 -17.83 -11.43
N ASP A 76 10.08 -16.65 -10.90
CA ASP A 76 11.33 -15.97 -11.16
C ASP A 76 12.12 -15.76 -9.87
N LEU A 77 13.43 -15.94 -9.94
CA LEU A 77 14.41 -15.68 -8.90
C LEU A 77 15.05 -14.33 -9.17
N VAL A 78 14.81 -13.37 -8.30
CA VAL A 78 15.36 -12.02 -8.39
C VAL A 78 16.53 -11.89 -7.42
N LEU A 79 17.67 -11.36 -7.87
CA LEU A 79 18.80 -11.05 -7.01
C LEU A 79 18.43 -9.93 -6.02
N ARG A 80 18.40 -10.23 -4.72
CA ARG A 80 18.00 -9.29 -3.66
C ARG A 80 19.13 -8.82 -2.77
N ALA A 81 20.24 -9.55 -2.71
CA ALA A 81 21.40 -9.09 -1.94
C ALA A 81 22.72 -9.64 -2.47
N THR A 82 23.78 -8.88 -2.21
CA THR A 82 25.16 -9.30 -2.48
C THR A 82 26.06 -9.03 -1.26
N SER A 83 27.16 -9.77 -1.13
CA SER A 83 28.12 -9.64 -0.01
C SER A 83 29.07 -8.43 -0.11
N ASN A 84 28.65 -7.35 -0.78
CA ASN A 84 29.37 -6.09 -1.08
C ASN A 84 30.05 -5.99 -2.46
N ILE A 85 29.82 -6.92 -3.39
CA ILE A 85 30.28 -6.79 -4.79
C ILE A 85 29.04 -6.70 -5.68
N TYR A 86 29.08 -5.86 -6.71
CA TYR A 86 27.97 -5.62 -7.65
C TYR A 86 26.65 -5.14 -7.00
N PRO A 87 26.65 -4.12 -6.11
CA PRO A 87 25.40 -3.62 -5.52
C PRO A 87 24.40 -3.11 -6.57
N HIS A 88 24.90 -2.68 -7.74
CA HIS A 88 24.09 -2.23 -8.86
C HIS A 88 23.33 -3.36 -9.58
N ALA A 89 23.69 -4.64 -9.34
CA ALA A 89 23.01 -5.78 -9.94
C ALA A 89 21.73 -6.21 -9.18
N VAL A 90 21.58 -5.75 -7.93
CA VAL A 90 20.39 -6.04 -7.11
C VAL A 90 19.14 -5.52 -7.80
N GLY A 91 18.13 -6.38 -7.94
CA GLY A 91 16.88 -6.09 -8.65
C GLY A 91 16.97 -6.12 -10.18
N GLN A 92 18.17 -6.18 -10.77
CA GLN A 92 18.35 -6.24 -12.24
C GLN A 92 18.56 -7.65 -12.77
N VAL A 93 19.14 -8.53 -11.95
CA VAL A 93 19.41 -9.91 -12.33
C VAL A 93 18.23 -10.80 -11.94
N VAL A 94 17.66 -11.45 -12.95
CA VAL A 94 16.51 -12.35 -12.82
C VAL A 94 16.80 -13.66 -13.55
N LEU A 95 16.40 -14.77 -12.93
CA LEU A 95 16.53 -16.14 -13.43
C LEU A 95 15.18 -16.82 -13.34
N ARG A 96 14.83 -17.65 -14.31
CA ARG A 96 13.65 -18.53 -14.16
C ARG A 96 13.95 -19.72 -13.27
N MET A 97 12.92 -20.27 -12.65
CA MET A 97 13.01 -21.62 -12.07
C MET A 97 13.54 -22.64 -13.08
N GLY A 98 14.58 -23.38 -12.70
CA GLY A 98 15.30 -24.32 -13.56
C GLY A 98 16.34 -23.70 -14.50
N GLU A 99 16.46 -22.37 -14.58
CA GLU A 99 17.47 -21.69 -15.40
C GLU A 99 18.77 -21.48 -14.63
N GLY A 100 19.90 -21.82 -15.24
CA GLY A 100 21.17 -21.69 -14.55
C GLY A 100 21.38 -22.78 -13.49
N VAL A 101 22.54 -22.80 -12.85
CA VAL A 101 22.75 -23.62 -11.64
C VAL A 101 21.79 -23.18 -10.53
N THR A 102 21.65 -21.87 -10.31
CA THR A 102 20.79 -21.30 -9.27
C THR A 102 19.31 -21.63 -9.45
N GLY A 103 18.76 -21.46 -10.66
CA GLY A 103 17.37 -21.83 -10.93
C GLY A 103 17.16 -23.34 -10.86
N TRP A 104 18.14 -24.16 -11.25
CA TRP A 104 18.09 -25.61 -11.04
C TRP A 104 18.02 -25.96 -9.55
N VAL A 105 18.85 -25.36 -8.71
CA VAL A 105 18.83 -25.55 -7.25
C VAL A 105 17.48 -25.18 -6.66
N ALA A 106 16.88 -24.08 -7.13
CA ALA A 106 15.55 -23.69 -6.72
C ALA A 106 14.50 -24.76 -7.11
N ARG A 107 14.53 -25.26 -8.35
CA ARG A 107 13.55 -26.24 -8.82
C ARG A 107 13.67 -27.60 -8.10
N GLU A 108 14.89 -28.09 -7.92
CA GLU A 108 15.13 -29.41 -7.31
C GLU A 108 15.25 -29.34 -5.78
N MET A 109 15.27 -28.14 -5.19
CA MET A 109 15.50 -27.88 -3.75
C MET A 109 16.69 -28.66 -3.19
N SER A 110 17.74 -28.79 -3.99
CA SER A 110 18.93 -29.60 -3.68
C SER A 110 20.19 -28.77 -3.91
N PRO A 111 21.16 -28.79 -2.98
CA PRO A 111 22.39 -28.01 -3.13
C PRO A 111 23.24 -28.53 -4.30
N VAL A 112 23.97 -27.62 -4.93
CA VAL A 112 24.96 -27.93 -5.98
C VAL A 112 26.31 -27.36 -5.57
N ILE A 113 27.34 -28.20 -5.70
CA ILE A 113 28.74 -27.83 -5.52
C ILE A 113 29.46 -28.06 -6.85
N ILE A 114 30.14 -27.04 -7.34
CA ILE A 114 31.07 -27.13 -8.46
C ILE A 114 32.43 -26.69 -7.92
N SER A 115 33.37 -27.61 -7.87
CA SER A 115 34.62 -27.42 -7.14
C SER A 115 35.70 -26.64 -7.88
N GLU A 116 35.60 -26.55 -9.21
CA GLU A 116 36.52 -25.80 -10.07
C GLU A 116 35.86 -25.50 -11.43
N LYS A 117 36.36 -24.47 -12.13
CA LYS A 117 35.84 -24.00 -13.42
C LYS A 117 34.32 -23.90 -13.48
N ALA A 118 33.70 -23.32 -12.46
CA ALA A 118 32.24 -23.23 -12.36
C ALA A 118 31.59 -22.60 -13.61
N TRP A 119 32.24 -21.58 -14.19
CA TRP A 119 31.83 -20.93 -15.42
C TRP A 119 31.79 -21.85 -16.67
N MET A 120 32.39 -23.05 -16.59
CA MET A 120 32.33 -24.09 -17.63
C MET A 120 31.22 -25.13 -17.38
N ASP A 121 30.52 -25.14 -16.24
CA ASP A 121 29.41 -26.07 -16.02
C ASP A 121 28.33 -25.82 -17.08
N PRO A 122 27.80 -26.86 -17.77
CA PRO A 122 26.81 -26.68 -18.83
C PRO A 122 25.53 -25.97 -18.40
N ARG A 123 25.22 -26.00 -17.10
CA ARG A 123 24.08 -25.30 -16.50
C ARG A 123 24.43 -23.89 -16.09
N PHE A 124 25.70 -23.47 -16.09
CA PHE A 124 26.09 -22.15 -15.61
C PHE A 124 25.51 -21.06 -16.50
N LYS A 125 24.85 -20.09 -15.87
CA LYS A 125 24.27 -18.93 -16.58
C LYS A 125 25.18 -17.73 -16.32
N MET A 126 25.83 -17.24 -17.37
CA MET A 126 26.61 -16.01 -17.28
C MET A 126 25.72 -14.77 -17.41
N PHE A 127 26.06 -13.75 -16.63
CA PHE A 127 25.50 -12.41 -16.76
C PHE A 127 26.62 -11.43 -17.07
N GLN A 128 26.41 -10.55 -18.05
CA GLN A 128 27.42 -9.56 -18.47
C GLN A 128 27.78 -8.55 -17.36
N ILE A 129 26.89 -8.39 -16.37
CA ILE A 129 27.07 -7.50 -15.22
C ILE A 129 28.09 -8.04 -14.20
N PHE A 130 28.44 -9.33 -14.30
CA PHE A 130 29.35 -10.01 -13.37
C PHE A 130 30.63 -10.43 -14.08
N GLU A 131 31.75 -10.42 -13.34
CA GLU A 131 33.03 -10.96 -13.79
C GLU A 131 33.14 -12.44 -13.33
N GLU A 132 32.18 -13.26 -13.76
CA GLU A 132 31.98 -14.66 -13.30
C GLU A 132 33.22 -15.56 -13.54
N GLU A 133 33.99 -15.28 -14.60
CA GLU A 133 35.20 -16.03 -14.97
C GLU A 133 36.29 -15.96 -13.90
N GLN A 134 36.19 -15.03 -12.94
CA GLN A 134 37.12 -14.91 -11.82
C GLN A 134 36.86 -15.91 -10.69
N TYR A 135 35.73 -16.64 -10.72
CA TYR A 135 35.34 -17.59 -9.69
C TYR A 135 35.47 -19.02 -10.22
N GLU A 136 36.39 -19.77 -9.61
CA GLU A 136 36.67 -21.15 -9.95
C GLU A 136 35.62 -22.10 -9.35
N ALA A 137 35.20 -21.89 -8.11
CA ALA A 137 34.24 -22.77 -7.44
C ALA A 137 32.93 -22.06 -7.10
N PHE A 138 31.86 -22.84 -7.04
CA PHE A 138 30.50 -22.34 -6.84
C PHE A 138 29.70 -23.31 -5.98
N LEU A 139 29.12 -22.80 -4.91
CA LEU A 139 28.22 -23.51 -4.00
C LEU A 139 26.87 -22.81 -4.02
N SER A 140 25.83 -23.50 -4.45
CA SER A 140 24.47 -22.96 -4.50
C SER A 140 23.55 -23.81 -3.66
N VAL A 141 22.83 -23.17 -2.73
CA VAL A 141 22.07 -23.84 -1.67
C VAL A 141 20.68 -23.22 -1.59
N PRO A 142 19.61 -24.04 -1.54
CA PRO A 142 18.26 -23.52 -1.41
C PRO A 142 18.04 -22.97 0.01
N LEU A 143 17.28 -21.88 0.10
CA LEU A 143 16.84 -21.30 1.36
C LEU A 143 15.41 -21.77 1.63
N VAL A 144 15.24 -22.70 2.56
CA VAL A 144 13.97 -23.42 2.77
C VAL A 144 13.54 -23.34 4.23
N VAL A 145 12.25 -23.07 4.45
CA VAL A 145 11.62 -23.15 5.78
C VAL A 145 10.37 -24.02 5.67
N LYS A 146 10.34 -25.13 6.42
CA LYS A 146 9.20 -26.08 6.43
C LYS A 146 8.75 -26.49 5.02
N ASP A 147 9.72 -26.91 4.20
CA ASP A 147 9.53 -27.33 2.80
C ASP A 147 9.07 -26.21 1.84
N ILE A 148 9.01 -24.95 2.29
CA ILE A 148 8.74 -23.78 1.45
C ILE A 148 10.07 -23.17 1.03
N LEU A 149 10.31 -23.16 -0.28
CA LEU A 149 11.43 -22.44 -0.87
C LEU A 149 11.20 -20.94 -0.77
N LEU A 150 12.13 -20.23 -0.13
CA LEU A 150 12.15 -18.78 -0.06
C LEU A 150 13.04 -18.17 -1.16
N GLY A 151 14.06 -18.91 -1.57
CA GLY A 151 15.08 -18.43 -2.49
C GLY A 151 16.30 -19.33 -2.55
N VAL A 152 17.40 -18.81 -3.08
CA VAL A 152 18.67 -19.53 -3.22
C VAL A 152 19.81 -18.61 -2.81
N VAL A 153 20.77 -19.14 -2.07
CA VAL A 153 22.05 -18.47 -1.79
C VAL A 153 23.15 -19.12 -2.62
N ASN A 154 23.95 -18.29 -3.30
CA ASN A 154 25.16 -18.71 -3.99
C ASN A 154 26.38 -18.19 -3.24
N PHE A 155 27.38 -19.03 -3.05
CA PHE A 155 28.71 -18.70 -2.58
C PHE A 155 29.71 -19.02 -3.69
N GLN A 156 30.58 -18.06 -4.00
CA GLN A 156 31.56 -18.15 -5.06
C GLN A 156 32.97 -17.99 -4.50
N PHE A 157 33.90 -18.74 -5.06
CA PHE A 157 35.29 -18.79 -4.61
C PHE A 157 36.22 -18.56 -5.81
N ARG A 158 37.21 -17.67 -5.63
CA ARG A 158 38.22 -17.35 -6.64
C ARG A 158 39.20 -18.49 -6.90
N LYS A 159 39.24 -19.48 -6.02
CA LYS A 159 40.07 -20.69 -6.13
C LYS A 159 39.17 -21.91 -6.12
N ALA A 160 39.72 -23.02 -6.61
CA ALA A 160 39.08 -24.32 -6.46
C ALA A 160 38.75 -24.57 -4.98
N TYR A 161 37.56 -25.09 -4.72
CA TYR A 161 37.05 -25.31 -3.38
C TYR A 161 36.28 -26.63 -3.33
N VAL A 162 36.78 -27.55 -2.52
CA VAL A 162 36.12 -28.82 -2.21
C VAL A 162 35.71 -28.73 -0.74
N PRO A 163 34.40 -28.61 -0.44
CA PRO A 163 33.94 -28.53 0.94
C PRO A 163 34.32 -29.81 1.70
N SER A 164 34.90 -29.65 2.88
CA SER A 164 35.02 -30.74 3.86
C SER A 164 33.67 -31.05 4.50
N ASP A 165 33.57 -32.16 5.25
CA ASP A 165 32.35 -32.48 6.02
C ASP A 165 32.00 -31.35 7.01
N GLU A 166 33.02 -30.73 7.62
CA GLU A 166 32.84 -29.58 8.51
C GLU A 166 32.30 -28.35 7.76
N ASP A 167 32.79 -28.09 6.54
CA ASP A 167 32.27 -27.01 5.71
C ASP A 167 30.79 -27.25 5.34
N LEU A 168 30.41 -28.49 5.02
CA LEU A 168 29.03 -28.83 4.70
C LEU A 168 28.10 -28.68 5.91
N GLU A 169 28.56 -29.06 7.10
CA GLU A 169 27.82 -28.82 8.36
C GLU A 169 27.63 -27.32 8.61
N LEU A 170 28.69 -26.51 8.43
CA LEU A 170 28.63 -25.07 8.57
C LEU A 170 27.71 -24.40 7.54
N VAL A 171 27.76 -24.81 6.27
CA VAL A 171 26.87 -24.32 5.21
C VAL A 171 25.42 -24.66 5.53
N THR A 172 25.16 -25.89 5.97
CA THR A 172 23.81 -26.33 6.35
C THR A 172 23.27 -25.46 7.49
N LEU A 173 24.09 -25.21 8.51
CA LEU A 173 23.72 -24.35 9.63
C LEU A 173 23.49 -22.90 9.19
N LEU A 174 24.42 -22.32 8.43
CA LEU A 174 24.32 -20.97 7.87
C LEU A 174 23.01 -20.80 7.10
N THR A 175 22.72 -21.72 6.20
CA THR A 175 21.54 -21.64 5.34
C THR A 175 20.24 -21.84 6.10
N GLN A 176 20.21 -22.68 7.14
CA GLN A 176 19.07 -22.80 8.05
C GLN A 176 18.79 -21.48 8.79
N GLU A 177 19.81 -20.86 9.37
CA GLU A 177 19.69 -19.59 10.09
C GLU A 177 19.28 -18.44 9.16
N LEU A 178 19.92 -18.35 7.98
CA LEU A 178 19.54 -17.39 6.95
C LEU A 178 18.09 -17.58 6.52
N SER A 179 17.67 -18.82 6.25
CA SER A 179 16.30 -19.12 5.85
C SER A 179 15.27 -18.68 6.89
N LEU A 180 15.54 -18.94 8.17
CA LEU A 180 14.66 -18.54 9.27
C LEU A 180 14.54 -17.01 9.40
N VAL A 181 15.67 -16.30 9.34
CA VAL A 181 15.71 -14.84 9.46
C VAL A 181 15.03 -14.18 8.27
N ILE A 182 15.30 -14.66 7.06
CA ILE A 182 14.64 -14.19 5.84
C ILE A 182 13.13 -14.41 5.93
N HIS A 183 12.69 -15.58 6.36
CA HIS A 183 11.27 -15.88 6.55
C HIS A 183 10.60 -14.90 7.51
N HIS A 184 11.26 -14.60 8.64
CA HIS A 184 10.74 -13.63 9.60
C HIS A 184 10.67 -12.22 8.98
N LEU A 185 11.71 -11.77 8.29
CA LEU A 185 11.72 -10.45 7.66
C LEU A 185 10.59 -10.29 6.64
N LEU A 186 10.39 -11.30 5.77
CA LEU A 186 9.30 -11.31 4.79
C LEU A 186 7.91 -11.28 5.47
N LEU A 187 7.70 -12.10 6.51
CA LEU A 187 6.45 -12.10 7.28
C LEU A 187 6.21 -10.77 8.00
N PHE A 188 7.27 -10.16 8.53
CA PHE A 188 7.18 -8.89 9.23
C PHE A 188 6.83 -7.73 8.28
N GLU A 189 7.45 -7.68 7.09
CA GLU A 189 7.08 -6.71 6.07
C GLU A 189 5.62 -6.85 5.63
N ASP A 190 5.15 -8.07 5.41
CA ASP A 190 3.76 -8.37 5.08
C ASP A 190 2.80 -7.92 6.19
N ALA A 191 3.13 -8.23 7.45
CA ALA A 191 2.36 -7.80 8.61
C ALA A 191 2.31 -6.27 8.72
N ARG A 192 3.43 -5.58 8.50
CA ARG A 192 3.51 -4.11 8.51
C ARG A 192 2.71 -3.50 7.36
N LYS A 193 2.75 -4.08 6.16
CA LYS A 193 1.94 -3.66 5.01
C LYS A 193 0.45 -3.80 5.32
N LYS A 194 0.03 -4.93 5.89
CA LYS A 194 -1.36 -5.16 6.33
C LYS A 194 -1.78 -4.22 7.46
N ALA A 195 -0.92 -3.95 8.43
CA ALA A 195 -1.19 -3.01 9.52
C ALA A 195 -1.43 -1.59 8.98
N ARG A 196 -0.58 -1.10 8.08
CA ARG A 196 -0.78 0.19 7.40
C ARG A 196 -2.09 0.26 6.65
N GLN A 197 -2.49 -0.82 5.97
CA GLN A 197 -3.78 -0.91 5.30
C GLN A 197 -4.96 -0.82 6.28
N ILE A 198 -4.90 -1.55 7.41
CA ILE A 198 -5.94 -1.51 8.45
C ILE A 198 -6.02 -0.14 9.09
N GLU A 199 -4.87 0.48 9.38
CA GLU A 199 -4.81 1.82 9.97
C GLU A 199 -5.44 2.86 9.06
N ALA A 200 -5.11 2.85 7.77
CA ALA A 200 -5.72 3.74 6.80
C ALA A 200 -7.23 3.54 6.70
N LEU A 201 -7.69 2.29 6.61
CA LEU A 201 -9.12 1.97 6.60
C LEU A 201 -9.81 2.45 7.89
N SER A 202 -9.16 2.30 9.05
CA SER A 202 -9.67 2.77 10.34
C SER A 202 -9.74 4.29 10.40
N GLN A 203 -8.71 5.01 9.93
CA GLN A 203 -8.71 6.48 9.89
C GLN A 203 -9.82 7.02 8.97
N VAL A 204 -10.03 6.38 7.82
CA VAL A 204 -11.16 6.69 6.94
C VAL A 204 -12.49 6.43 7.66
N SER A 205 -12.65 5.28 8.31
CA SER A 205 -13.87 4.93 9.04
C SER A 205 -14.16 5.87 10.21
N GLN A 206 -13.15 6.29 10.97
CA GLN A 206 -13.31 7.24 12.08
C GLN A 206 -13.67 8.63 11.59
N SER A 207 -13.06 9.07 10.48
CA SER A 207 -13.41 10.36 9.86
C SER A 207 -14.87 10.39 9.43
N ILE A 208 -15.38 9.30 8.84
CA ILE A 208 -16.81 9.14 8.50
C ILE A 208 -17.70 9.27 9.75
N ALA A 209 -17.28 8.71 10.89
CA ALA A 209 -18.03 8.77 12.14
C ALA A 209 -18.02 10.16 12.83
N SER A 210 -17.11 11.05 12.43
CA SER A 210 -16.84 12.32 13.14
C SER A 210 -17.65 13.54 12.68
N ASN A 211 -18.68 13.36 11.83
CA ASN A 211 -19.53 14.45 11.31
C ASN A 211 -18.75 15.59 10.62
N ARG A 212 -17.57 15.29 10.07
CA ARG A 212 -16.74 16.23 9.28
C ARG A 212 -17.40 16.54 7.93
N TYR A 213 -17.11 17.72 7.40
CA TYR A 213 -17.58 18.13 6.06
C TYR A 213 -17.05 17.16 5.00
N LEU A 214 -17.92 16.82 4.02
CA LEU A 214 -17.63 15.83 2.97
C LEU A 214 -16.30 16.07 2.26
N GLU A 215 -15.98 17.33 1.99
CA GLU A 215 -14.75 17.76 1.32
C GLU A 215 -13.50 17.36 2.11
N GLU A 216 -13.52 17.49 3.45
CA GLU A 216 -12.40 17.07 4.30
C GLU A 216 -12.20 15.56 4.26
N ILE A 217 -13.28 14.78 4.27
CA ILE A 217 -13.22 13.32 4.21
C ILE A 217 -12.63 12.86 2.88
N LEU A 218 -13.11 13.42 1.77
CA LEU A 218 -12.58 13.07 0.45
C LEU A 218 -11.11 13.49 0.30
N HIS A 219 -10.73 14.65 0.84
CA HIS A 219 -9.35 15.12 0.80
C HIS A 219 -8.42 14.23 1.66
N LEU A 220 -8.88 13.79 2.82
CA LEU A 220 -8.16 12.81 3.64
C LEU A 220 -7.98 11.48 2.89
N ILE A 221 -9.04 10.97 2.25
CA ILE A 221 -8.98 9.72 1.49
C ILE A 221 -7.94 9.80 0.39
N VAL A 222 -7.93 10.85 -0.45
CA VAL A 222 -6.92 10.97 -1.51
C VAL A 222 -5.50 11.11 -0.97
N THR A 223 -5.33 11.75 0.19
CA THR A 223 -4.02 11.93 0.83
C THR A 223 -3.48 10.60 1.35
N VAL A 224 -4.26 9.91 2.18
CA VAL A 224 -3.89 8.59 2.74
C VAL A 224 -3.69 7.56 1.62
N THR A 225 -4.57 7.56 0.61
CA THR A 225 -4.42 6.65 -0.54
C THR A 225 -3.12 6.89 -1.28
N ALA A 226 -2.75 8.17 -1.47
CA ALA A 226 -1.53 8.50 -2.19
C ALA A 226 -0.27 8.05 -1.43
N GLU A 227 -0.25 8.23 -0.11
CA GLU A 227 0.82 7.74 0.76
C GLU A 227 0.92 6.22 0.75
N MET A 228 -0.21 5.52 0.89
CA MET A 228 -0.26 4.05 0.88
C MET A 228 0.21 3.43 -0.43
N THR A 229 -0.06 4.08 -1.55
CA THR A 229 0.26 3.59 -2.90
C THR A 229 1.54 4.18 -3.46
N ASN A 230 2.24 5.03 -2.69
CA ASN A 230 3.40 5.80 -3.13
C ASN A 230 3.17 6.48 -4.50
N SER A 231 1.95 6.98 -4.71
CA SER A 231 1.50 7.50 -6.00
C SER A 231 1.89 8.94 -6.20
N ASN A 232 2.16 9.33 -7.45
CA ASN A 232 2.41 10.72 -7.82
C ASN A 232 1.14 11.58 -7.68
N LEU A 233 -0.02 11.01 -8.02
CA LEU A 233 -1.29 11.73 -7.99
C LEU A 233 -2.47 10.80 -7.70
N CYS A 234 -3.39 11.25 -6.85
CA CYS A 234 -4.64 10.59 -6.55
C CYS A 234 -5.79 11.59 -6.74
N SER A 235 -6.93 11.12 -7.24
CA SER A 235 -8.11 11.98 -7.35
C SER A 235 -9.39 11.18 -7.24
N ILE A 236 -10.38 11.78 -6.60
CA ILE A 236 -11.75 11.31 -6.57
C ILE A 236 -12.56 12.14 -7.55
N MET A 237 -13.22 11.48 -8.49
CA MET A 237 -14.18 12.09 -9.40
C MET A 237 -15.58 11.57 -9.07
N ILE A 238 -16.54 12.47 -8.85
CA ILE A 238 -17.93 12.10 -8.55
C ILE A 238 -18.80 12.42 -9.76
N HIS A 239 -19.76 11.56 -10.03
CA HIS A 239 -20.68 11.75 -11.13
C HIS A 239 -21.73 12.83 -10.80
N ASP A 240 -21.67 13.91 -11.56
CA ASP A 240 -22.70 14.91 -11.71
C ASP A 240 -23.64 14.55 -12.88
N PRO A 241 -24.98 14.55 -12.69
CA PRO A 241 -25.92 14.20 -13.76
C PRO A 241 -25.91 15.11 -15.00
N GLU A 242 -25.52 16.38 -14.85
CA GLU A 242 -25.51 17.34 -15.95
C GLU A 242 -24.15 17.41 -16.64
N GLU A 243 -23.08 17.31 -15.85
CA GLU A 243 -21.71 17.53 -16.35
C GLU A 243 -20.92 16.24 -16.63
N GLY A 244 -21.23 15.14 -15.95
CA GLY A 244 -20.45 13.91 -15.95
C GLY A 244 -19.54 13.79 -14.73
N LEU A 245 -18.40 13.12 -14.84
CA LEU A 245 -17.46 12.94 -13.74
C LEU A 245 -16.66 14.22 -13.48
N VAL A 246 -16.81 14.79 -12.29
CA VAL A 246 -16.14 16.03 -11.84
C VAL A 246 -15.17 15.70 -10.71
N ILE A 247 -13.96 16.28 -10.74
CA ILE A 247 -12.99 16.13 -9.65
C ILE A 247 -13.54 16.81 -8.39
N ARG A 248 -13.74 16.04 -7.32
CA ARG A 248 -14.19 16.56 -6.01
C ARG A 248 -13.08 16.58 -4.97
N ALA A 249 -12.05 15.76 -5.13
CA ALA A 249 -10.86 15.82 -4.28
C ALA A 249 -9.62 15.34 -5.03
N THR A 250 -8.48 15.95 -4.71
CA THR A 250 -7.15 15.53 -5.13
C THR A 250 -6.11 16.13 -4.19
N GLN A 251 -4.99 15.45 -3.96
CA GLN A 251 -3.88 15.98 -3.17
C GLN A 251 -2.93 16.86 -3.99
N THR A 252 -3.03 16.88 -5.33
CA THR A 252 -2.16 17.72 -6.16
C THR A 252 -2.44 19.22 -5.95
N LEU A 253 -1.38 20.03 -6.00
CA LEU A 253 -1.48 21.50 -6.05
C LEU A 253 -1.66 22.04 -7.48
N SER A 254 -1.58 21.19 -8.51
CA SER A 254 -1.74 21.60 -9.90
C SER A 254 -3.17 22.12 -10.17
N GLN A 255 -3.27 23.42 -10.45
CA GLN A 255 -4.55 24.04 -10.81
C GLN A 255 -5.06 23.54 -12.16
N GLU A 256 -4.17 23.20 -13.08
CA GLU A 256 -4.56 22.66 -14.39
C GLU A 256 -5.18 21.27 -14.25
N TYR A 257 -4.64 20.44 -13.35
CA TYR A 257 -5.26 19.16 -13.04
C TYR A 257 -6.61 19.32 -12.33
N ARG A 258 -6.71 20.22 -11.34
CA ARG A 258 -7.95 20.49 -10.61
C ARG A 258 -9.06 21.04 -11.51
N ASN A 259 -8.70 21.84 -12.51
CA ASN A 259 -9.63 22.45 -13.45
C ASN A 259 -9.84 21.61 -14.72
N LYS A 260 -9.53 20.31 -14.69
CA LYS A 260 -9.89 19.39 -15.78
C LYS A 260 -11.39 19.50 -16.07
N PRO A 261 -11.80 19.57 -17.34
CA PRO A 261 -13.21 19.55 -17.68
C PRO A 261 -13.86 18.24 -17.22
N PRO A 262 -15.17 18.26 -16.92
CA PRO A 262 -15.92 17.06 -16.60
C PRO A 262 -15.75 15.97 -17.67
N ILE A 263 -15.62 14.72 -17.23
CA ILE A 263 -15.48 13.56 -18.13
C ILE A 263 -16.84 12.91 -18.32
N LYS A 264 -17.32 12.83 -19.57
CA LYS A 264 -18.59 12.17 -19.86
C LYS A 264 -18.52 10.66 -19.64
N ILE A 265 -19.67 10.05 -19.35
CA ILE A 265 -19.77 8.59 -19.17
C ILE A 265 -19.32 7.89 -20.45
N GLY A 266 -18.45 6.89 -20.31
CA GLY A 266 -17.86 6.14 -21.42
C GLY A 266 -16.73 6.84 -22.17
N GLU A 267 -16.41 8.10 -21.84
CA GLU A 267 -15.25 8.82 -22.36
C GLU A 267 -14.05 8.73 -21.41
N SER A 268 -12.85 8.75 -21.97
CA SER A 268 -11.60 8.54 -21.23
C SER A 268 -11.57 7.24 -20.41
N ILE A 269 -10.49 6.97 -19.68
CA ILE A 269 -10.41 5.79 -18.79
C ILE A 269 -11.45 5.87 -17.66
N SER A 270 -11.54 7.03 -16.99
CA SER A 270 -12.44 7.23 -15.85
C SER A 270 -13.92 7.06 -16.21
N GLY A 271 -14.37 7.56 -17.36
CA GLY A 271 -15.76 7.41 -17.79
C GLY A 271 -16.11 5.98 -18.20
N ILE A 272 -15.15 5.22 -18.74
CA ILE A 272 -15.30 3.78 -19.01
C ILE A 272 -15.44 3.01 -17.70
N VAL A 273 -14.55 3.25 -16.73
CA VAL A 273 -14.61 2.62 -15.40
C VAL A 273 -15.94 2.87 -14.71
N PHE A 274 -16.43 4.11 -14.75
CA PHE A 274 -17.73 4.45 -14.17
C PHE A 274 -18.88 3.71 -14.85
N ARG A 275 -18.89 3.66 -16.19
CA ARG A 275 -19.94 3.00 -16.98
C ARG A 275 -19.97 1.49 -16.72
N ASP A 276 -18.80 0.86 -16.78
CA ASP A 276 -18.67 -0.60 -16.77
C ASP A 276 -18.59 -1.15 -15.33
N ALA A 277 -18.40 -0.27 -14.34
CA ALA A 277 -18.26 -0.62 -12.92
C ALA A 277 -17.14 -1.64 -12.66
N THR A 278 -16.07 -1.57 -13.46
CA THR A 278 -14.91 -2.46 -13.38
C THR A 278 -13.61 -1.66 -13.32
N PRO A 279 -12.65 -2.03 -12.45
CA PRO A 279 -11.32 -1.44 -12.45
C PRO A 279 -10.62 -1.51 -13.82
N ILE A 280 -9.90 -0.45 -14.17
CA ILE A 280 -9.01 -0.43 -15.34
C ILE A 280 -7.63 0.05 -14.88
N GLN A 281 -6.60 -0.72 -15.21
CA GLN A 281 -5.22 -0.28 -15.16
C GLN A 281 -4.67 0.02 -16.56
N VAL A 282 -3.75 0.98 -16.63
CA VAL A 282 -3.09 1.43 -17.86
C VAL A 282 -1.62 1.63 -17.53
N GLU A 283 -0.74 0.98 -18.27
CA GLU A 283 0.71 1.06 -18.07
C GLU A 283 1.28 2.43 -18.48
N ASP A 284 0.75 3.04 -19.54
CA ASP A 284 1.16 4.36 -20.01
C ASP A 284 -0.02 5.16 -20.59
N VAL A 285 -0.58 6.08 -19.81
CA VAL A 285 -1.69 6.94 -20.22
C VAL A 285 -1.30 7.95 -21.29
N GLN A 286 -0.02 8.24 -21.48
CA GLN A 286 0.47 9.15 -22.51
C GLN A 286 0.42 8.48 -23.89
N LYS A 287 0.37 7.15 -23.93
CA LYS A 287 0.27 6.33 -25.15
C LYS A 287 -1.13 5.75 -25.37
N ASP A 288 -1.87 5.43 -24.31
CA ASP A 288 -3.17 4.75 -24.41
C ASP A 288 -4.20 5.57 -25.25
N PRO A 289 -4.78 5.02 -26.32
CA PRO A 289 -5.73 5.74 -27.17
C PRO A 289 -7.03 6.09 -26.46
N ARG A 290 -7.39 5.39 -25.39
CA ARG A 290 -8.60 5.64 -24.60
C ARG A 290 -8.45 6.81 -23.65
N TYR A 291 -7.24 7.30 -23.37
CA TYR A 291 -7.02 8.41 -22.43
C TYR A 291 -7.01 9.77 -23.12
N SER A 292 -7.89 10.68 -22.69
CA SER A 292 -8.12 11.96 -23.38
C SER A 292 -7.12 13.07 -23.02
N PHE A 293 -6.45 13.02 -21.87
CA PHE A 293 -5.69 14.15 -21.32
C PHE A 293 -4.16 13.94 -21.39
N LYS A 294 -3.66 13.48 -22.55
CA LYS A 294 -2.24 13.09 -22.73
C LYS A 294 -1.25 14.22 -22.50
N ASP A 295 -1.55 15.44 -22.95
CA ASP A 295 -0.64 16.57 -22.80
C ASP A 295 -0.49 16.99 -21.33
N LEU A 296 -1.60 17.00 -20.58
CA LEU A 296 -1.56 17.23 -19.15
C LEU A 296 -0.83 16.11 -18.41
N ALA A 297 -1.01 14.84 -18.83
CA ALA A 297 -0.25 13.73 -18.27
C ALA A 297 1.26 13.88 -18.50
N ARG A 298 1.70 14.34 -19.68
CA ARG A 298 3.12 14.64 -19.93
C ARG A 298 3.64 15.77 -19.04
N LYS A 299 2.86 16.84 -18.89
CA LYS A 299 3.25 18.02 -18.09
C LYS A 299 3.38 17.70 -16.60
N GLU A 300 2.47 16.88 -16.07
CA GLU A 300 2.41 16.49 -14.66
C GLU A 300 3.19 15.19 -14.36
N ASN A 301 3.91 14.65 -15.35
CA ASN A 301 4.64 13.38 -15.29
C ASN A 301 3.77 12.22 -14.77
N LEU A 302 2.58 12.05 -15.36
CA LEU A 302 1.66 10.94 -15.10
C LEU A 302 1.89 9.87 -16.17
N VAL A 303 2.34 8.68 -15.75
CA VAL A 303 2.70 7.58 -16.64
C VAL A 303 1.66 6.47 -16.52
N SER A 304 1.64 5.70 -15.45
CA SER A 304 0.63 4.64 -15.28
C SER A 304 -0.58 5.14 -14.51
N LEU A 305 -1.72 4.47 -14.69
CA LEU A 305 -2.99 4.78 -14.04
C LEU A 305 -3.67 3.50 -13.57
N LEU A 306 -4.13 3.48 -12.33
CA LEU A 306 -5.18 2.59 -11.86
C LEU A 306 -6.43 3.43 -11.54
N SER A 307 -7.53 3.10 -12.20
CA SER A 307 -8.83 3.72 -11.99
C SER A 307 -9.83 2.67 -11.48
N VAL A 308 -10.44 2.91 -10.33
CA VAL A 308 -11.41 2.00 -9.70
C VAL A 308 -12.75 2.71 -9.46
N PRO A 309 -13.89 2.00 -9.60
CA PRO A 309 -15.19 2.58 -9.35
C PRO A 309 -15.49 2.69 -7.85
N MET A 310 -16.16 3.76 -7.45
CA MET A 310 -16.75 3.94 -6.12
C MET A 310 -18.16 3.35 -6.13
N MET A 311 -18.34 2.18 -5.51
CA MET A 311 -19.55 1.37 -5.64
C MET A 311 -20.49 1.52 -4.45
N ILE A 312 -21.77 1.74 -4.74
CA ILE A 312 -22.87 1.58 -3.78
C ILE A 312 -23.79 0.50 -4.33
N LYS A 313 -23.92 -0.60 -3.59
CA LYS A 313 -24.61 -1.81 -4.06
C LYS A 313 -24.05 -2.24 -5.41
N SER A 314 -24.82 -2.08 -6.49
CA SER A 314 -24.44 -2.46 -7.85
C SER A 314 -24.24 -1.26 -8.79
N ARG A 315 -24.12 -0.04 -8.26
CA ARG A 315 -24.01 1.19 -9.05
C ARG A 315 -22.75 1.97 -8.66
N ALA A 316 -22.01 2.43 -9.66
CA ALA A 316 -20.93 3.40 -9.46
C ALA A 316 -21.51 4.80 -9.23
N ILE A 317 -20.96 5.52 -8.25
CA ILE A 317 -21.26 6.94 -7.98
C ILE A 317 -20.09 7.89 -8.28
N GLY A 318 -18.92 7.32 -8.55
CA GLY A 318 -17.70 8.04 -8.88
C GLY A 318 -16.57 7.07 -9.16
N VAL A 319 -15.36 7.59 -9.28
CA VAL A 319 -14.14 6.81 -9.46
C VAL A 319 -13.00 7.39 -8.63
N ILE A 320 -12.06 6.53 -8.24
CA ILE A 320 -10.75 6.93 -7.72
C ILE A 320 -9.70 6.64 -8.78
N ASN A 321 -8.86 7.62 -9.09
CA ASN A 321 -7.74 7.49 -10.01
C ASN A 321 -6.43 7.65 -9.25
N VAL A 322 -5.50 6.71 -9.44
CA VAL A 322 -4.15 6.73 -8.88
C VAL A 322 -3.13 6.67 -10.02
N TYR A 323 -2.18 7.60 -10.04
CA TYR A 323 -1.15 7.71 -11.06
C TYR A 323 0.25 7.52 -10.48
N THR A 324 1.13 6.90 -11.25
CA THR A 324 2.58 6.83 -10.98
C THR A 324 3.36 7.67 -11.97
N SER A 325 4.58 8.07 -11.60
CA SER A 325 5.50 8.84 -12.44
C SER A 325 6.45 7.97 -13.28
N GLN A 326 6.38 6.65 -13.09
CA GLN A 326 7.12 5.63 -13.82
C GLN A 326 6.16 4.51 -14.23
N PRO A 327 6.47 3.74 -15.29
CA PRO A 327 5.71 2.56 -15.66
C PRO A 327 5.54 1.63 -14.45
N HIS A 328 4.28 1.30 -14.12
CA HIS A 328 3.90 0.43 -13.02
C HIS A 328 2.72 -0.43 -13.44
N LEU A 329 2.88 -1.74 -13.28
CA LEU A 329 1.80 -2.71 -13.46
C LEU A 329 1.24 -3.06 -12.09
N PHE A 330 -0.02 -2.69 -11.85
CA PHE A 330 -0.64 -2.88 -10.55
C PHE A 330 -0.98 -4.36 -10.35
N SER A 331 -0.51 -4.90 -9.23
CA SER A 331 -0.83 -6.26 -8.78
C SER A 331 -2.31 -6.39 -8.40
N GLN A 332 -2.83 -7.61 -8.39
CA GLN A 332 -4.22 -7.87 -7.97
C GLN A 332 -4.51 -7.40 -6.54
N ASP A 333 -3.52 -7.46 -5.65
CA ASP A 333 -3.69 -7.00 -4.28
C ASP A 333 -3.72 -5.48 -4.17
N GLU A 334 -2.92 -4.75 -4.95
CA GLU A 334 -3.05 -3.29 -5.05
C GLU A 334 -4.43 -2.87 -5.56
N ILE A 335 -4.94 -3.56 -6.58
CA ILE A 335 -6.29 -3.30 -7.13
C ILE A 335 -7.35 -3.55 -6.06
N LYS A 336 -7.29 -4.66 -5.31
CA LYS A 336 -8.24 -4.98 -4.23
C LYS A 336 -8.19 -3.95 -3.10
N VAL A 337 -7.00 -3.51 -2.71
CA VAL A 337 -6.81 -2.51 -1.66
C VAL A 337 -7.44 -1.19 -2.09
N LEU A 338 -7.13 -0.71 -3.30
CA LEU A 338 -7.68 0.54 -3.80
C LEU A 338 -9.21 0.44 -3.99
N GLN A 339 -9.73 -0.69 -4.47
CA GLN A 339 -11.17 -0.95 -4.55
C GLN A 339 -11.84 -0.89 -3.17
N SER A 340 -11.18 -1.42 -2.14
CA SER A 340 -11.71 -1.37 -0.76
C SER A 340 -11.79 0.07 -0.25
N VAL A 341 -10.77 0.88 -0.53
CA VAL A 341 -10.80 2.32 -0.23
C VAL A 341 -11.90 3.03 -1.01
N ALA A 342 -12.08 2.72 -2.29
CA ALA A 342 -13.13 3.30 -3.13
C ALA A 342 -14.54 2.95 -2.62
N ASN A 343 -14.75 1.74 -2.11
CA ASN A 343 -16.01 1.35 -1.49
C ASN A 343 -16.28 2.13 -0.20
N GLN A 344 -15.27 2.36 0.64
CA GLN A 344 -15.41 3.18 1.85
C GLN A 344 -15.68 4.65 1.51
N ALA A 345 -15.00 5.19 0.50
CA ALA A 345 -15.26 6.53 -0.02
C ALA A 345 -16.70 6.67 -0.54
N ALA A 346 -17.23 5.61 -1.17
CA ALA A 346 -18.59 5.60 -1.67
C ALA A 346 -19.62 5.67 -0.54
N ILE A 347 -19.41 4.88 0.53
CA ILE A 347 -20.25 4.91 1.74
C ILE A 347 -20.19 6.28 2.41
N ALA A 348 -18.99 6.86 2.54
CA ALA A 348 -18.80 8.20 3.09
C ALA A 348 -19.64 9.24 2.32
N TRP A 349 -19.57 9.19 0.99
CA TRP A 349 -20.32 10.08 0.12
C TRP A 349 -21.84 9.93 0.29
N GLU A 350 -22.34 8.69 0.34
CA GLU A 350 -23.77 8.42 0.53
C GLU A 350 -24.27 8.91 1.89
N ASN A 351 -23.53 8.62 2.95
CA ASN A 351 -23.90 9.00 4.31
C ASN A 351 -23.98 10.51 4.50
N THR A 352 -23.03 11.27 3.97
CA THR A 352 -23.07 12.74 4.09
C THR A 352 -24.22 13.34 3.29
N GLY A 353 -24.52 12.80 2.10
CA GLY A 353 -25.69 13.22 1.33
C GLY A 353 -27.02 12.94 2.05
N LEU A 354 -27.11 11.84 2.80
CA LEU A 354 -28.28 11.53 3.63
C LEU A 354 -28.38 12.44 4.86
N LEU A 355 -27.27 12.70 5.54
CA LEU A 355 -27.22 13.60 6.69
C LEU A 355 -27.65 15.02 6.32
N GLN A 356 -27.15 15.55 5.21
CA GLN A 356 -27.51 16.89 4.74
C GLN A 356 -29.01 17.01 4.42
N ARG A 357 -29.58 16.03 3.71
CA ARG A 357 -31.04 16.00 3.43
C ARG A 357 -31.88 15.91 4.70
N ASN A 358 -31.43 15.14 5.69
CA ASN A 358 -32.13 15.07 6.98
C ASN A 358 -32.12 16.42 7.69
N LEU A 359 -30.98 17.10 7.73
CA LEU A 359 -30.88 18.44 8.33
C LEU A 359 -31.76 19.46 7.60
N GLU A 360 -31.75 19.46 6.26
CA GLU A 360 -32.63 20.32 5.45
C GLU A 360 -34.13 20.03 5.69
N MET A 361 -34.50 18.75 5.81
CA MET A 361 -35.87 18.35 6.17
C MET A 361 -36.26 18.79 7.58
N GLU A 362 -35.37 18.64 8.58
CA GLU A 362 -35.60 19.09 9.95
C GLU A 362 -35.79 20.61 10.01
N GLU A 363 -34.94 21.38 9.33
CA GLU A 363 -35.08 22.84 9.25
C GLU A 363 -36.39 23.26 8.57
N ALA A 364 -36.78 22.59 7.48
CA ALA A 364 -38.03 22.85 6.79
C ALA A 364 -39.25 22.54 7.67
N LEU A 365 -39.21 21.43 8.42
CA LEU A 365 -40.26 21.05 9.37
C LEU A 365 -40.37 22.06 10.52
N GLU A 366 -39.26 22.49 11.10
CA GLU A 366 -39.26 23.50 12.16
C GLU A 366 -39.76 24.85 11.65
N SER A 367 -39.32 25.29 10.48
CA SER A 367 -39.82 26.50 9.82
C SER A 367 -41.34 26.44 9.64
N ARG A 368 -41.87 25.31 9.15
CA ARG A 368 -43.31 25.10 8.98
C ARG A 368 -44.07 25.15 10.30
N LYS A 369 -43.59 24.47 11.35
CA LYS A 369 -44.21 24.51 12.69
C LYS A 369 -44.30 25.94 13.23
N LYS A 370 -43.24 26.74 13.08
CA LYS A 370 -43.23 28.16 13.51
C LYS A 370 -44.28 28.97 12.76
N ILE A 371 -44.37 28.80 11.43
CA ILE A 371 -45.38 29.47 10.60
C ILE A 371 -46.79 29.06 11.01
N ASP A 372 -47.07 27.78 11.25
CA ASP A 372 -48.39 27.30 11.66
C ASP A 372 -48.79 27.81 13.05
N ARG A 373 -47.85 27.88 14.01
CA ARG A 373 -48.12 28.50 15.33
C ARG A 373 -48.40 30.01 15.20
N ALA A 374 -47.60 30.73 14.41
CA ALA A 374 -47.82 32.15 14.17
C ALA A 374 -49.17 32.43 13.49
N LYS A 375 -49.56 31.59 12.51
CA LYS A 375 -50.91 31.62 11.91
C LYS A 375 -51.99 31.45 12.97
N ALA A 376 -51.88 30.45 13.84
CA ALA A 376 -52.87 30.19 14.89
C ALA A 376 -53.02 31.40 15.86
N ILE A 377 -51.92 32.06 16.21
CA ILE A 377 -51.94 33.30 17.00
C ILE A 377 -52.68 34.42 16.25
N LEU A 378 -52.38 34.63 14.97
CA LEU A 378 -53.05 35.65 14.15
C LEU A 378 -54.55 35.37 13.96
N MET A 379 -54.94 34.11 13.76
CA MET A 379 -56.34 33.70 13.67
C MET A 379 -57.11 34.07 14.93
N LYS A 380 -56.55 33.75 16.11
CA LYS A 380 -57.17 34.07 17.40
C LYS A 380 -57.21 35.58 17.66
N ALA A 381 -56.11 36.28 17.43
CA ALA A 381 -55.99 37.71 17.72
C ALA A 381 -56.89 38.58 16.84
N ASN A 382 -57.01 38.23 15.55
CA ASN A 382 -57.75 39.03 14.57
C ASN A 382 -59.13 38.46 14.21
N ARG A 383 -59.50 37.29 14.75
CA ARG A 383 -60.73 36.54 14.40
C ARG A 383 -60.89 36.32 12.89
N ILE A 384 -59.80 35.89 12.26
CA ILE A 384 -59.70 35.65 10.81
C ILE A 384 -59.57 34.16 10.51
N SER A 385 -59.93 33.78 9.28
CA SER A 385 -59.73 32.43 8.77
C SER A 385 -58.26 32.08 8.59
N GLU A 386 -57.95 30.78 8.44
CA GLU A 386 -56.59 30.31 8.21
C GLU A 386 -55.96 30.90 6.94
N ASP A 387 -56.74 30.98 5.85
CA ASP A 387 -56.30 31.54 4.57
C ASP A 387 -55.99 33.04 4.67
N GLU A 388 -56.76 33.78 5.48
CA GLU A 388 -56.52 35.19 5.74
C GLU A 388 -55.28 35.39 6.61
N ALA A 389 -55.06 34.53 7.62
CA ALA A 389 -53.87 34.57 8.45
C ALA A 389 -52.59 34.25 7.65
N TYR A 390 -52.64 33.27 6.75
CA TYR A 390 -51.54 32.95 5.84
C TYR A 390 -51.24 34.11 4.89
N ARG A 391 -52.27 34.70 4.25
CA ARG A 391 -52.11 35.88 3.38
C ARG A 391 -51.56 37.08 4.13
N LEU A 392 -51.94 37.27 5.40
CA LEU A 392 -51.41 38.35 6.24
C LEU A 392 -49.91 38.15 6.52
N LEU A 393 -49.50 36.93 6.87
CA LEU A 393 -48.09 36.56 7.06
C LEU A 393 -47.29 36.78 5.77
N GLN A 394 -47.80 36.32 4.62
CA GLN A 394 -47.17 36.49 3.32
C GLN A 394 -47.02 37.96 2.93
N LYS A 395 -48.08 38.76 3.14
CA LYS A 395 -48.05 40.21 2.92
C LYS A 395 -47.01 40.90 3.80
N LYS A 396 -46.89 40.51 5.08
CA LYS A 396 -45.85 41.04 5.99
C LYS A 396 -44.44 40.64 5.55
N SER A 397 -44.25 39.39 5.14
CA SER A 397 -42.97 38.89 4.59
C SER A 397 -42.53 39.72 3.38
N MET A 398 -43.42 39.98 2.43
CA MET A 398 -43.14 40.81 1.25
C MET A 398 -42.84 42.26 1.60
N ASN A 399 -43.65 42.88 2.48
CA ASN A 399 -43.48 44.29 2.84
C ASN A 399 -42.17 44.57 3.57
N ILE A 400 -41.71 43.63 4.40
CA ILE A 400 -40.52 43.79 5.26
C ILE A 400 -39.29 43.12 4.62
N ARG A 401 -39.45 42.46 3.45
CA ARG A 401 -38.41 41.70 2.74
C ARG A 401 -37.69 40.67 3.63
N LYS A 402 -38.46 40.02 4.49
CA LYS A 402 -37.99 38.94 5.36
C LYS A 402 -38.69 37.65 5.03
N SER A 403 -38.05 36.52 5.32
CA SER A 403 -38.65 35.21 5.13
C SER A 403 -39.90 35.04 6.01
N MET A 404 -40.83 34.20 5.56
CA MET A 404 -42.02 33.83 6.35
C MET A 404 -41.66 33.28 7.73
N LYS A 405 -40.53 32.57 7.84
CA LYS A 405 -39.98 32.05 9.10
C LYS A 405 -39.64 33.18 10.07
N GLU A 406 -38.91 34.20 9.63
CA GLU A 406 -38.54 35.35 10.47
C GLU A 406 -39.77 36.15 10.94
N ILE A 407 -40.78 36.32 10.08
CA ILE A 407 -42.03 36.97 10.47
C ILE A 407 -42.77 36.14 11.52
N ALA A 408 -42.82 34.81 11.34
CA ALA A 408 -43.43 33.91 12.29
C ALA A 408 -42.73 33.93 13.65
N GLU A 409 -41.38 33.93 13.67
CA GLU A 409 -40.57 34.05 14.89
C GLU A 409 -40.86 35.36 15.64
N ALA A 410 -40.95 36.48 14.93
CA ALA A 410 -41.27 37.77 15.54
C ALA A 410 -42.68 37.79 16.16
N ILE A 411 -43.67 37.14 15.53
CA ILE A 411 -45.04 37.03 16.08
C ILE A 411 -45.06 36.15 17.33
N LEU A 412 -44.32 35.03 17.33
CA LEU A 412 -44.21 34.14 18.47
C LEU A 412 -43.58 34.87 19.67
N LEU A 413 -42.44 35.51 19.47
CA LEU A 413 -41.76 36.33 20.49
C LEU A 413 -42.69 37.40 21.08
N ALA A 414 -43.39 38.15 20.23
CA ALA A 414 -44.30 39.19 20.69
C ALA A 414 -45.54 38.64 21.44
N HIS A 415 -45.94 37.40 21.18
CA HIS A 415 -47.03 36.73 21.89
C HIS A 415 -46.57 36.22 23.26
N ASP A 416 -45.41 35.58 23.31
CA ASP A 416 -44.83 35.05 24.56
C ASP A 416 -44.58 36.19 25.55
N MET A 417 -44.02 37.32 25.10
CA MET A 417 -43.82 38.52 25.93
C MET A 417 -45.12 39.16 26.46
N LYS A 418 -46.27 38.89 25.85
CA LYS A 418 -47.59 39.37 26.31
C LYS A 418 -48.28 38.42 27.29
N ILE A 419 -47.84 37.16 27.35
CA ILE A 419 -48.36 36.18 28.30
C ILE A 419 -47.66 36.35 29.66
N ASP A 420 -46.40 36.78 29.66
CA ASP A 420 -45.59 37.01 30.86
C ASP A 420 -45.80 38.40 31.52
N SER A 421 -46.75 39.20 31.01
CA SER A 421 -47.11 40.55 31.49
C SER A 421 -48.58 40.61 31.90
#